data_AF-A0A4S4E218-F1
#
_entry.id   AF-A0A4S4E218-F1
#
_cell.length_a   1.000
_cell.length_b   1.000
_cell.length_c   1.000
_cell.angle_alpha   90.00
_cell.angle_beta   90.00
_cell.angle_gamma   90.00
#
_symmetry.space_group_name_H-M   'P 1'
#
loop_
_entity.id
_entity.type
_entity.pdbx_description
1 polymer ?
#
loop_
_entity_poly.entity_id
_entity_poly.type
_entity_poly.pdbx_seq_one_letter_code
_entity_poly.pdbx_strand_id
1 'polypeptide(L)'
;MLSESSIQVGENDLVIIMTHEPNWLLDWYWNDKTGKNVSYLIRDCLKGRCKLWMAGDLHHYMRHSYVPSDKPVYVQHLLVNGCGGAFLHPTHVFSNFKKLDETSYESKAAYPSFEDSSRIALGNILKFRKKNWQFDFIGGIIYFILAFSMFPLDDTFSGHMRSFFRTAWDAFIYLLGHSYVSSAGALLLFITAFTFVPSKISRKRRLIIGILHVSAHLAAALILMLVLEIGVEICIRHKLLATSGYHTLYEWYRSVESEHFPDPTGLRARIEQWTFGLYPACIKYLMSAFDVPEVMAVTRNNICKNGMEALSRGGAVIYYSSVFLYFWVFSTPVVSLVFGSYLYICINWLHLHFDEAFSSLRIANYKAITRFHINHGGDLEVYTLAVDKVPREWKLDPQWDGEPRQPQQLSHLRKFPSKWRALSSKQDPLNTVRIVDQFVIRQTGQPNLGAIDSSEI
;
A
#
# COMPACT_ATOMS: atom_id res chain seq x y z
N MET A 1 -30.36 42.16 18.96
CA MET A 1 -29.06 41.96 19.62
C MET A 1 -29.28 40.94 20.72
N LEU A 2 -28.96 39.67 20.46
CA LEU A 2 -28.80 38.69 21.53
C LEU A 2 -27.48 39.05 22.20
N SER A 3 -27.52 39.43 23.47
CA SER A 3 -26.29 39.65 24.24
C SER A 3 -25.45 38.39 24.20
N GLU A 4 -24.18 38.50 23.85
CA GLU A 4 -23.16 37.48 24.11
C GLU A 4 -22.99 37.30 25.63
N SER A 5 -24.01 36.81 26.32
CA SER A 5 -23.78 36.08 27.55
C SER A 5 -22.97 34.87 27.13
N SER A 6 -21.69 34.84 27.48
CA SER A 6 -20.82 33.69 27.26
C SER A 6 -21.57 32.44 27.72
N ILE A 7 -22.01 31.60 26.78
CA ILE A 7 -22.65 30.33 27.07
C ILE A 7 -21.55 29.46 27.70
N GLN A 8 -21.44 29.50 29.02
CA GLN A 8 -20.52 28.68 29.78
C GLN A 8 -21.19 27.35 30.12
N VAL A 9 -20.41 26.28 30.10
CA VAL A 9 -20.86 24.96 30.54
C VAL A 9 -21.18 25.05 32.04
N GLY A 10 -22.43 24.80 32.41
CA GLY A 10 -22.89 24.80 33.79
C GLY A 10 -22.30 23.67 34.62
N GLU A 11 -22.38 23.81 35.95
CA GLU A 11 -21.82 22.82 36.90
C GLU A 11 -22.46 21.43 36.77
N ASN A 12 -23.73 21.38 36.38
CA ASN A 12 -24.52 20.14 36.24
C ASN A 12 -24.72 19.69 34.79
N ASP A 13 -24.15 20.41 33.83
CA ASP A 13 -24.33 20.09 32.42
C ASP A 13 -23.62 18.78 32.05
N LEU A 14 -24.28 18.01 31.19
CA LEU A 14 -23.70 16.85 30.55
C LEU A 14 -22.88 17.28 29.34
N VAL A 15 -21.71 16.67 29.20
CA VAL A 15 -20.71 17.14 28.23
C VAL A 15 -20.44 16.07 27.18
N ILE A 16 -20.42 16.51 25.93
CA ILE A 16 -19.85 15.77 24.80
C ILE A 16 -18.51 16.42 24.48
N ILE A 17 -17.45 15.62 24.44
CA ILE A 17 -16.13 16.09 24.01
C ILE A 17 -15.90 15.65 22.58
N MET A 18 -15.43 16.58 21.75
CA MET A 18 -15.02 16.32 20.38
C MET A 18 -13.55 16.69 20.22
N THR A 19 -12.71 15.72 19.89
CA THR A 19 -11.28 15.93 19.56
C THR A 19 -11.01 15.55 18.12
N HIS A 20 -9.90 16.01 17.55
CA HIS A 20 -9.50 15.57 16.22
C HIS A 20 -9.06 14.10 16.25
N GLU A 21 -8.11 13.77 17.11
CA GLU A 21 -7.53 12.44 17.24
C GLU A 21 -8.19 11.62 18.38
N PRO A 22 -8.37 10.30 18.20
CA PRO A 22 -8.84 9.41 19.24
C PRO A 22 -7.66 8.99 20.12
N ASN A 23 -7.11 9.93 20.91
CA ASN A 23 -5.91 9.67 21.72
C ASN A 23 -6.07 8.44 22.61
N TRP A 24 -7.26 8.15 23.15
CA TRP A 24 -7.50 6.93 23.95
C TRP A 24 -7.18 5.62 23.20
N LEU A 25 -7.45 5.59 21.89
CA LEU A 25 -7.28 4.40 21.06
C LEU A 25 -5.86 4.34 20.47
N LEU A 26 -5.35 5.49 20.03
CA LEU A 26 -3.98 5.62 19.50
C LEU A 26 -2.94 5.42 20.60
N ASP A 27 -3.12 6.02 21.77
CA ASP A 27 -2.23 5.85 22.93
C ASP A 27 -2.22 4.38 23.39
N TRP A 28 -3.38 3.72 23.41
CA TRP A 28 -3.45 2.28 23.67
C TRP A 28 -2.68 1.48 22.61
N TYR A 29 -2.87 1.80 21.33
CA TYR A 29 -2.21 1.08 20.25
C TYR A 29 -0.69 1.29 20.28
N TRP A 30 -0.21 2.51 20.48
CA TRP A 30 1.20 2.87 20.46
C TRP A 30 1.92 2.69 21.79
N ASN A 31 1.17 2.42 22.87
CA ASN A 31 1.66 2.43 24.25
C ASN A 31 2.31 3.79 24.61
N ASP A 32 1.61 4.87 24.27
CA ASP A 32 2.01 6.26 24.53
C ASP A 32 0.98 6.97 25.43
N LYS A 33 1.20 8.26 25.75
CA LYS A 33 0.28 9.11 26.51
C LYS A 33 0.30 10.54 25.97
N THR A 34 -0.33 10.74 24.81
CA THR A 34 -0.41 12.03 24.13
C THR A 34 -1.58 12.88 24.62
N GLY A 35 -2.71 12.26 25.00
CA GLY A 35 -3.97 12.94 25.34
C GLY A 35 -4.08 13.60 26.72
N LYS A 36 -2.97 13.94 27.40
CA LYS A 36 -2.93 14.30 28.84
C LYS A 36 -3.90 15.41 29.24
N ASN A 37 -4.00 16.48 28.45
CA ASN A 37 -4.87 17.62 28.76
C ASN A 37 -6.36 17.24 28.69
N VAL A 38 -6.74 16.45 27.69
CA VAL A 38 -8.12 15.98 27.54
C VAL A 38 -8.46 14.98 28.64
N SER A 39 -7.53 14.08 28.98
CA SER A 39 -7.69 13.18 30.12
C SER A 39 -7.89 13.94 31.44
N TYR A 40 -7.10 14.98 31.69
CA TYR A 40 -7.27 15.84 32.87
C TYR A 40 -8.64 16.55 32.88
N LEU A 41 -9.06 17.12 31.75
CA LEU A 41 -10.39 17.73 31.62
C LEU A 41 -11.50 16.73 31.95
N ILE A 42 -11.46 15.53 31.39
CA ILE A 42 -12.50 14.49 31.61
C ILE A 42 -12.51 14.02 33.06
N ARG A 43 -11.33 13.73 33.62
CA ARG A 43 -11.21 13.08 34.94
C ARG A 43 -11.37 14.07 36.08
N ASP A 44 -10.60 15.15 36.04
CA ASP A 44 -10.43 16.06 37.17
C ASP A 44 -11.43 17.22 37.15
N CYS A 45 -11.81 17.71 35.95
CA CYS A 45 -12.75 18.83 35.83
C CYS A 45 -14.21 18.38 35.64
N LEU A 46 -14.44 17.40 34.75
CA LEU A 46 -15.81 16.95 34.44
C LEU A 46 -16.33 15.87 35.37
N LYS A 47 -15.46 15.08 36.03
CA LYS A 47 -15.81 14.12 37.09
C LYS A 47 -17.05 13.25 36.77
N GLY A 48 -17.07 12.61 35.60
CA GLY A 48 -18.16 11.71 35.18
C GLY A 48 -19.33 12.39 34.44
N ARG A 49 -19.26 13.70 34.20
CA ARG A 49 -20.23 14.44 33.36
C ARG A 49 -20.01 14.25 31.85
N CYS A 50 -18.84 13.75 31.45
CA CYS A 50 -18.58 13.43 30.05
C CYS A 50 -19.38 12.17 29.66
N LYS A 51 -20.38 12.31 28.78
CA LYS A 51 -21.19 11.16 28.34
C LYS A 51 -20.65 10.52 27.06
N LEU A 52 -20.12 11.35 26.17
CA LEU A 52 -19.56 10.91 24.89
C LEU A 52 -18.24 11.64 24.65
N TRP A 53 -17.18 10.89 24.40
CA TRP A 53 -15.95 11.42 23.82
C TRP A 53 -15.83 10.87 22.40
N MET A 54 -15.86 11.77 21.42
CA MET A 54 -15.77 11.43 20.02
C MET A 54 -14.55 12.05 19.36
N ALA A 55 -14.04 11.35 18.34
CA ALA A 55 -12.94 11.83 17.52
C ALA A 55 -13.03 11.31 16.09
N GLY A 56 -12.23 11.92 15.22
CA GLY A 56 -12.02 11.51 13.84
C GLY A 56 -10.66 10.84 13.67
N ASP A 57 -9.88 11.35 12.70
CA ASP A 57 -8.52 10.93 12.32
C ASP A 57 -8.40 9.48 11.82
N LEU A 58 -8.83 8.50 12.59
CA LEU A 58 -8.96 7.12 12.14
C LEU A 58 -10.16 6.98 11.20
N HIS A 59 -9.88 6.74 9.92
CA HIS A 59 -10.86 6.60 8.82
C HIS A 59 -11.69 5.31 8.85
N HIS A 60 -12.26 4.99 10.00
CA HIS A 60 -13.27 3.99 10.21
C HIS A 60 -14.29 4.51 11.23
N TYR A 61 -15.32 3.71 11.48
CA TYR A 61 -16.21 3.92 12.60
C TYR A 61 -16.00 2.83 13.66
N MET A 62 -15.95 3.22 14.93
CA MET A 62 -15.82 2.28 16.04
C MET A 62 -16.42 2.89 17.31
N ARG A 63 -17.37 2.18 17.95
CA ARG A 63 -17.97 2.59 19.22
C ARG A 63 -17.61 1.60 20.32
N HIS A 64 -17.14 2.17 21.43
CA HIS A 64 -17.02 1.46 22.69
C HIS A 64 -17.95 2.05 23.73
N SER A 65 -18.57 1.20 24.53
CA SER A 65 -19.39 1.61 25.67
C SER A 65 -18.81 1.03 26.96
N TYR A 66 -18.88 1.80 28.04
CA TYR A 66 -18.39 1.35 29.33
C TYR A 66 -19.14 0.09 29.80
N VAL A 67 -18.42 -0.75 30.53
CA VAL A 67 -19.00 -1.91 31.23
C VAL A 67 -19.24 -1.49 32.69
N PRO A 68 -20.48 -1.60 33.21
CA PRO A 68 -20.78 -1.26 34.60
C PRO A 68 -19.86 -2.01 35.59
N SER A 69 -19.33 -1.27 36.57
CA SER A 69 -18.51 -1.80 37.66
C SER A 69 -18.53 -0.82 38.84
N ASP A 70 -18.01 -1.24 40.01
CA ASP A 70 -17.92 -0.39 41.21
C ASP A 70 -16.92 0.78 41.07
N LYS A 71 -16.18 0.83 39.95
CA LYS A 71 -15.14 1.83 39.71
C LYS A 71 -15.72 3.12 39.13
N PRO A 72 -15.07 4.27 39.35
CA PRO A 72 -15.51 5.53 38.75
C PRO A 72 -15.49 5.44 37.23
N VAL A 73 -16.57 5.93 36.61
CA VAL A 73 -16.73 6.03 35.15
C VAL A 73 -16.63 7.50 34.77
N TYR A 74 -15.56 7.86 34.08
CA TYR A 74 -15.31 9.24 33.67
C TYR A 74 -15.93 9.58 32.32
N VAL A 75 -16.08 8.58 31.43
CA VAL A 75 -16.78 8.71 30.15
C VAL A 75 -17.57 7.43 29.85
N GLN A 76 -18.80 7.58 29.35
CA GLN A 76 -19.68 6.42 29.09
C GLN A 76 -19.45 5.81 27.70
N HIS A 77 -19.27 6.64 26.69
CA HIS A 77 -19.09 6.20 25.30
C HIS A 77 -17.86 6.82 24.67
N LEU A 78 -17.09 5.99 23.97
CA LEU A 78 -15.96 6.39 23.14
C LEU A 78 -16.33 6.11 21.67
N LEU A 79 -16.28 7.12 20.82
CA LEU A 79 -16.72 7.00 19.43
C LEU A 79 -15.66 7.55 18.48
N VAL A 80 -15.18 6.68 17.60
CA VAL A 80 -14.35 7.08 16.46
C VAL A 80 -15.26 7.15 15.24
N ASN A 81 -15.27 8.27 14.53
CA ASN A 81 -15.86 8.37 13.20
C ASN A 81 -15.03 9.30 12.30
N GLY A 82 -13.94 8.78 11.76
CA GLY A 82 -13.12 9.46 10.77
C GLY A 82 -13.45 9.07 9.32
N CYS A 83 -14.59 8.40 9.07
CA CYS A 83 -14.91 7.81 7.76
C CYS A 83 -14.90 8.82 6.59
N GLY A 84 -14.94 10.13 6.85
CA GLY A 84 -14.78 11.17 5.83
C GLY A 84 -13.40 11.23 5.16
N GLY A 85 -12.35 10.62 5.73
CA GLY A 85 -10.96 10.79 5.29
C GLY A 85 -10.58 10.19 3.94
N ALA A 86 -9.31 10.34 3.52
CA ALA A 86 -8.90 10.03 2.15
C ALA A 86 -8.96 8.54 1.76
N PHE A 87 -8.75 7.63 2.72
CA PHE A 87 -8.78 6.18 2.52
C PHE A 87 -9.25 5.49 3.81
N LEU A 88 -9.75 4.26 3.75
CA LEU A 88 -10.20 3.49 4.91
C LEU A 88 -9.05 3.11 5.85
N HIS A 89 -9.22 3.20 7.17
CA HIS A 89 -8.33 2.57 8.16
C HIS A 89 -8.87 1.21 8.64
N PRO A 90 -8.02 0.25 9.06
CA PRO A 90 -8.49 -1.03 9.58
C PRO A 90 -9.14 -0.87 10.96
N THR A 91 -10.26 -1.56 11.17
CA THR A 91 -10.86 -1.77 12.50
C THR A 91 -10.28 -2.95 13.28
N HIS A 92 -9.90 -4.06 12.62
CA HIS A 92 -9.54 -5.32 13.30
C HIS A 92 -8.28 -5.23 14.19
N VAL A 93 -7.37 -4.32 13.86
CA VAL A 93 -6.16 -4.02 14.64
C VAL A 93 -6.47 -3.46 16.03
N PHE A 94 -7.64 -2.83 16.17
CA PHE A 94 -8.10 -2.19 17.41
C PHE A 94 -9.08 -3.06 18.20
N SER A 95 -9.40 -4.26 17.73
CA SER A 95 -10.40 -5.16 18.33
C SER A 95 -10.11 -5.56 19.80
N ASN A 96 -8.84 -5.50 20.22
CA ASN A 96 -8.41 -5.85 21.58
C ASN A 96 -8.45 -4.68 22.57
N PHE A 97 -8.88 -3.50 22.15
CA PHE A 97 -9.10 -2.38 23.07
C PHE A 97 -10.28 -2.68 24.01
N LYS A 98 -9.99 -2.76 25.32
CA LYS A 98 -10.99 -3.12 26.34
C LYS A 98 -10.98 -2.23 27.58
N LYS A 99 -10.01 -1.32 27.68
CA LYS A 99 -9.80 -0.57 28.93
C LYS A 99 -9.19 0.80 28.64
N LEU A 100 -9.74 1.80 29.30
CA LEU A 100 -9.15 3.13 29.44
C LEU A 100 -9.02 3.41 30.93
N ASP A 101 -7.79 3.62 31.39
CA ASP A 101 -7.46 3.77 32.81
C ASP A 101 -7.96 2.58 33.67
N GLU A 102 -8.98 2.82 34.49
CA GLU A 102 -9.61 1.84 35.37
C GLU A 102 -10.95 1.32 34.86
N THR A 103 -11.53 2.00 33.86
CA THR A 103 -12.84 1.70 33.29
C THR A 103 -12.72 0.69 32.16
N SER A 104 -13.50 -0.38 32.23
CA SER A 104 -13.60 -1.39 31.17
C SER A 104 -14.60 -0.95 30.11
N TYR A 105 -14.32 -1.28 28.86
CA TYR A 105 -15.14 -0.97 27.70
C TYR A 105 -15.36 -2.21 26.84
N GLU A 106 -16.52 -2.25 26.20
CA GLU A 106 -16.88 -3.24 25.21
C GLU A 106 -17.09 -2.56 23.86
N SER A 107 -16.50 -3.11 22.80
CA SER A 107 -16.73 -2.68 21.42
C SER A 107 -18.14 -3.09 21.01
N LYS A 108 -19.05 -2.12 20.84
CA LYS A 108 -20.45 -2.37 20.49
C LYS A 108 -20.69 -2.39 18.98
N ALA A 109 -19.94 -1.59 18.23
CA ALA A 109 -20.04 -1.53 16.78
C ALA A 109 -18.71 -1.13 16.14
N ALA A 110 -18.42 -1.68 14.97
CA ALA A 110 -17.28 -1.32 14.13
C ALA A 110 -17.70 -1.35 12.66
N TYR A 111 -17.26 -0.36 11.89
CA TYR A 111 -17.53 -0.28 10.47
C TYR A 111 -16.28 0.16 9.69
N PRO A 112 -15.74 -0.70 8.80
CA PRO A 112 -16.18 -2.08 8.54
C PRO A 112 -16.05 -3.00 9.76
N SER A 113 -16.76 -4.13 9.74
CA SER A 113 -16.62 -5.17 10.78
C SER A 113 -15.16 -5.64 10.88
N PHE A 114 -14.76 -6.20 12.01
CA PHE A 114 -13.38 -6.71 12.16
C PHE A 114 -13.05 -7.80 11.15
N GLU A 115 -14.01 -8.67 10.84
CA GLU A 115 -13.83 -9.71 9.84
C GLU A 115 -13.67 -9.13 8.42
N ASP A 116 -14.55 -8.20 8.03
CA ASP A 116 -14.46 -7.55 6.72
C ASP A 116 -13.15 -6.77 6.59
N SER A 117 -12.76 -6.07 7.64
CA SER A 117 -11.51 -5.32 7.73
C SER A 117 -10.29 -6.23 7.52
N SER A 118 -10.25 -7.40 8.17
CA SER A 118 -9.17 -8.36 7.97
C SER A 118 -9.16 -8.95 6.54
N ARG A 119 -10.34 -9.20 5.97
CA ARG A 119 -10.48 -9.67 4.58
C ARG A 119 -10.06 -8.61 3.56
N ILE A 120 -10.38 -7.33 3.81
CA ILE A 120 -9.96 -6.21 2.97
C ILE A 120 -8.44 -6.13 2.87
N ALA A 121 -7.72 -6.45 3.96
CA ALA A 121 -6.26 -6.45 3.99
C ALA A 121 -5.63 -7.40 2.96
N LEU A 122 -6.33 -8.46 2.51
CA LEU A 122 -5.88 -9.34 1.41
C LEU A 122 -5.62 -8.57 0.11
N GLY A 123 -6.23 -7.39 -0.04
CA GLY A 123 -5.92 -6.44 -1.09
C GLY A 123 -4.44 -6.08 -1.19
N ASN A 124 -3.66 -6.19 -0.09
CA ASN A 124 -2.21 -5.95 -0.13
C ASN A 124 -1.48 -6.97 -1.01
N ILE A 125 -1.95 -8.22 -1.08
CA ILE A 125 -1.37 -9.21 -2.00
C ILE A 125 -1.87 -8.97 -3.42
N LEU A 126 -3.19 -8.81 -3.58
CA LEU A 126 -3.85 -8.86 -4.89
C LEU A 126 -3.83 -7.54 -5.67
N LYS A 127 -3.79 -6.40 -4.97
CA LYS A 127 -4.03 -5.07 -5.53
C LYS A 127 -2.87 -4.10 -5.33
N PHE A 128 -1.91 -4.39 -4.45
CA PHE A 128 -0.81 -3.48 -4.12
C PHE A 128 -0.06 -3.03 -5.38
N ARG A 129 0.40 -3.97 -6.21
CA ARG A 129 1.12 -3.65 -7.46
C ARG A 129 0.31 -2.74 -8.38
N LYS A 130 -0.97 -3.09 -8.62
CA LYS A 130 -1.87 -2.31 -9.49
C LYS A 130 -2.09 -0.89 -8.97
N LYS A 131 -2.13 -0.71 -7.65
CA LYS A 131 -2.33 0.58 -7.00
C LYS A 131 -1.05 1.40 -6.87
N ASN A 132 0.09 0.73 -6.80
CA ASN A 132 1.39 1.33 -6.49
C ASN A 132 2.43 0.95 -7.57
N TRP A 133 2.08 1.02 -8.85
CA TRP A 133 2.99 0.66 -9.94
C TRP A 133 4.30 1.48 -9.95
N GLN A 134 4.31 2.67 -9.34
CA GLN A 134 5.54 3.46 -9.16
C GLN A 134 6.55 2.78 -8.24
N PHE A 135 6.09 1.93 -7.31
CA PHE A 135 6.94 1.13 -6.45
C PHE A 135 7.75 0.10 -7.25
N ASP A 136 7.21 -0.42 -8.35
CA ASP A 136 7.92 -1.37 -9.23
C ASP A 136 9.24 -0.76 -9.73
N PHE A 137 9.26 0.53 -10.06
CA PHE A 137 10.47 1.22 -10.52
C PHE A 137 11.61 1.14 -9.51
N ILE A 138 11.34 1.56 -8.27
CA ILE A 138 12.32 1.54 -7.18
C ILE A 138 12.66 0.10 -6.80
N GLY A 139 11.64 -0.77 -6.72
CA GLY A 139 11.79 -2.16 -6.33
C GLY A 139 12.68 -2.98 -7.27
N GLY A 140 12.52 -2.80 -8.58
CA GLY A 140 13.37 -3.48 -9.57
C GLY A 140 14.83 -3.01 -9.51
N ILE A 141 15.09 -1.72 -9.24
CA ILE A 141 16.45 -1.20 -9.01
C ILE A 141 17.05 -1.85 -7.76
N ILE A 142 16.29 -1.95 -6.68
CA ILE A 142 16.74 -2.61 -5.45
C ILE A 142 17.12 -4.07 -5.75
N TYR A 143 16.26 -4.83 -6.43
CA TYR A 143 16.57 -6.23 -6.77
C TYR A 143 17.79 -6.35 -7.65
N PHE A 144 17.96 -5.46 -8.63
CA PHE A 144 19.15 -5.45 -9.46
C PHE A 144 20.42 -5.21 -8.62
N ILE A 145 20.42 -4.25 -7.70
CA ILE A 145 21.55 -4.02 -6.78
C ILE A 145 21.82 -5.25 -5.91
N LEU A 146 20.77 -5.89 -5.38
CA LEU A 146 20.89 -7.12 -4.59
C LEU A 146 21.50 -8.27 -5.39
N ALA A 147 21.26 -8.34 -6.71
CA ALA A 147 21.76 -9.39 -7.59
C ALA A 147 23.06 -9.01 -8.35
N PHE A 148 23.42 -7.72 -8.36
CA PHE A 148 24.40 -7.11 -9.26
C PHE A 148 25.73 -7.85 -9.33
N SER A 149 26.25 -8.22 -8.16
CA SER A 149 27.61 -8.76 -8.03
C SER A 149 27.73 -10.23 -8.49
N MET A 150 26.60 -10.85 -8.84
CA MET A 150 26.55 -12.26 -9.25
C MET A 150 26.31 -12.43 -10.75
N PHE A 151 26.14 -11.32 -11.48
CA PHE A 151 26.06 -11.32 -12.94
C PHE A 151 27.45 -11.13 -13.57
N PRO A 152 27.84 -11.95 -14.57
CA PRO A 152 27.20 -13.21 -15.00
C PRO A 152 27.55 -14.39 -14.09
N LEU A 153 26.73 -15.45 -14.13
CA LEU A 153 27.09 -16.73 -13.52
C LEU A 153 27.95 -17.56 -14.48
N ASP A 154 29.16 -17.93 -14.02
CA ASP A 154 30.13 -18.71 -14.78
C ASP A 154 29.74 -20.22 -14.92
N ASP A 155 30.32 -20.90 -15.91
CA ASP A 155 30.07 -22.31 -16.24
C ASP A 155 30.37 -23.28 -15.08
N THR A 156 31.28 -22.91 -14.18
CA THR A 156 31.57 -23.65 -12.94
C THR A 156 30.31 -23.87 -12.09
N PHE A 157 29.39 -22.90 -12.10
CA PHE A 157 28.09 -22.96 -11.42
C PHE A 157 27.01 -23.68 -12.25
N SER A 158 27.09 -23.61 -13.57
CA SER A 158 26.16 -24.22 -14.55
C SER A 158 26.22 -25.76 -14.54
N GLY A 159 27.37 -26.34 -14.21
CA GLY A 159 27.54 -27.81 -14.08
C GLY A 159 26.69 -28.44 -12.95
N HIS A 160 26.18 -27.63 -12.01
CA HIS A 160 25.42 -28.09 -10.83
C HIS A 160 23.90 -28.04 -10.96
N MET A 161 23.36 -28.07 -12.19
CA MET A 161 21.90 -28.11 -12.48
C MET A 161 21.09 -29.20 -11.73
N ARG A 162 21.74 -30.15 -11.03
CA ARG A 162 21.10 -31.10 -10.12
C ARG A 162 20.70 -30.53 -8.75
N SER A 163 21.09 -29.31 -8.37
CA SER A 163 20.47 -28.62 -7.23
C SER A 163 20.49 -27.11 -7.40
N PHE A 164 19.43 -26.58 -8.03
CA PHE A 164 19.10 -25.14 -8.08
C PHE A 164 19.29 -24.46 -6.72
N PHE A 165 18.89 -25.15 -5.64
CA PHE A 165 19.02 -24.67 -4.26
C PHE A 165 20.47 -24.55 -3.80
N ARG A 166 21.36 -25.46 -4.20
CA ARG A 166 22.78 -25.38 -3.89
C ARG A 166 23.42 -24.18 -4.56
N THR A 167 23.12 -23.96 -5.84
CA THR A 167 23.59 -22.79 -6.58
C THR A 167 23.07 -21.48 -5.96
N ALA A 168 21.80 -21.42 -5.54
CA ALA A 168 21.26 -20.26 -4.83
C ALA A 168 21.95 -20.02 -3.48
N TRP A 169 22.27 -21.09 -2.76
CA TRP A 169 23.01 -21.03 -1.50
C TRP A 169 24.44 -20.54 -1.70
N ASP A 170 25.15 -21.09 -2.69
CA ASP A 170 26.52 -20.70 -3.03
C ASP A 170 26.57 -19.24 -3.48
N ALA A 171 25.60 -18.77 -4.27
CA ALA A 171 25.44 -17.35 -4.62
C ALA A 171 25.17 -16.45 -3.40
N PHE A 172 24.41 -16.94 -2.42
CA PHE A 172 24.18 -16.24 -1.15
C PHE A 172 25.47 -16.12 -0.31
N ILE A 173 26.25 -17.20 -0.19
CA ILE A 173 27.54 -17.17 0.51
C ILE A 173 28.53 -16.24 -0.21
N TYR A 174 28.56 -16.27 -1.54
CA TYR A 174 29.38 -15.36 -2.34
C TYR A 174 28.99 -13.90 -2.10
N LEU A 175 27.69 -13.60 -2.08
CA LEU A 175 27.19 -12.27 -1.75
C LEU A 175 27.76 -11.80 -0.41
N LEU A 176 27.61 -12.60 0.65
CA LEU A 176 28.07 -12.22 2.00
C LEU A 176 29.60 -12.06 2.12
N GLY A 177 30.37 -12.89 1.40
CA GLY A 177 31.82 -12.97 1.57
C GLY A 177 32.65 -12.10 0.61
N HIS A 178 32.18 -11.89 -0.62
CA HIS A 178 32.99 -11.36 -1.72
C HIS A 178 32.37 -10.17 -2.46
N SER A 179 31.08 -9.88 -2.24
CA SER A 179 30.41 -8.78 -2.93
C SER A 179 30.41 -7.48 -2.13
N TYR A 180 30.86 -6.37 -2.73
CA TYR A 180 30.80 -5.05 -2.09
C TYR A 180 29.45 -4.36 -2.35
N VAL A 181 29.01 -4.31 -3.62
CA VAL A 181 27.79 -3.59 -4.03
C VAL A 181 26.54 -4.26 -3.48
N SER A 182 26.41 -5.58 -3.69
CA SER A 182 25.21 -6.32 -3.28
C SER A 182 25.10 -6.47 -1.77
N SER A 183 26.22 -6.64 -1.04
CA SER A 183 26.24 -6.59 0.43
C SER A 183 25.85 -5.23 0.99
N ALA A 184 26.37 -4.14 0.42
CA ALA A 184 25.99 -2.79 0.85
C ALA A 184 24.50 -2.53 0.59
N GLY A 185 23.97 -2.96 -0.56
CA GLY A 185 22.55 -2.91 -0.87
C GLY A 185 21.69 -3.70 0.11
N ALA A 186 22.10 -4.92 0.47
CA ALA A 186 21.40 -5.75 1.46
C ALA A 186 21.41 -5.12 2.86
N LEU A 187 22.54 -4.54 3.27
CA LEU A 187 22.66 -3.83 4.55
C LEU A 187 21.76 -2.59 4.60
N LEU A 188 21.74 -1.79 3.53
CA LEU A 188 20.89 -0.60 3.46
C LEU A 188 19.40 -0.98 3.47
N LEU A 189 19.03 -2.03 2.73
CA LEU A 189 17.68 -2.57 2.74
C LEU A 189 17.29 -3.06 4.14
N PHE A 190 18.22 -3.70 4.86
CA PHE A 190 18.00 -4.12 6.24
C PHE A 190 17.82 -2.95 7.21
N ILE A 191 18.65 -1.91 7.12
CA ILE A 191 18.47 -0.69 7.92
C ILE A 191 17.10 -0.06 7.63
N THR A 192 16.71 0.00 6.36
CA THR A 192 15.41 0.51 5.94
C THR A 192 14.27 -0.34 6.50
N ALA A 193 14.33 -1.68 6.36
CA ALA A 193 13.32 -2.58 6.89
C ALA A 193 13.21 -2.50 8.41
N PHE A 194 14.34 -2.42 9.13
CA PHE A 194 14.37 -2.29 10.58
C PHE A 194 13.75 -0.97 11.07
N THR A 195 14.05 0.14 10.38
CA THR A 195 13.51 1.47 10.70
C THR A 195 12.04 1.60 10.33
N PHE A 196 11.61 0.96 9.24
CA PHE A 196 10.23 0.92 8.80
C PHE A 196 9.31 0.19 9.78
N VAL A 197 9.78 -0.90 10.42
CA VAL A 197 8.97 -1.59 11.44
C VAL A 197 8.69 -0.65 12.62
N PRO A 198 7.42 -0.45 13.03
CA PRO A 198 7.06 0.57 14.00
C PRO A 198 7.73 0.37 15.37
N SER A 199 8.04 1.48 16.05
CA SER A 199 8.70 1.50 17.36
C SER A 199 7.88 0.90 18.50
N LYS A 200 6.57 0.70 18.29
CA LYS A 200 5.64 0.01 19.22
C LYS A 200 6.17 -1.31 19.76
N ILE A 201 6.91 -2.06 18.95
CA ILE A 201 7.43 -3.38 19.32
C ILE A 201 8.91 -3.34 19.70
N SER A 202 9.34 -4.30 20.52
CA SER A 202 10.72 -4.37 21.01
C SER A 202 11.75 -4.43 19.88
N ARG A 203 12.94 -3.86 20.11
CA ARG A 203 14.06 -3.88 19.15
C ARG A 203 14.38 -5.30 18.64
N LYS A 204 14.24 -6.31 19.49
CA LYS A 204 14.42 -7.73 19.12
C LYS A 204 13.39 -8.20 18.09
N ARG A 205 12.10 -7.85 18.27
CA ARG A 205 11.06 -8.20 17.29
C ARG A 205 11.23 -7.45 15.98
N ARG A 206 11.60 -6.16 16.04
CA ARG A 206 11.93 -5.35 14.86
C ARG A 206 13.07 -5.95 14.05
N LEU A 207 14.11 -6.40 14.74
CA LEU A 207 15.23 -7.13 14.15
C LEU A 207 14.76 -8.40 13.43
N ILE A 208 13.98 -9.25 14.10
CA ILE A 208 13.48 -10.51 13.51
C ILE A 208 12.61 -10.23 12.27
N ILE A 209 11.65 -9.31 12.36
CA ILE A 209 10.76 -8.97 11.24
C ILE A 209 11.56 -8.38 10.08
N GLY A 210 12.50 -7.49 10.37
CA GLY A 210 13.39 -6.89 9.37
C GLY A 210 14.25 -7.95 8.67
N ILE A 211 14.88 -8.86 9.42
CA ILE A 211 15.66 -9.97 8.85
C ILE A 211 14.79 -10.84 7.96
N LEU A 212 13.62 -11.28 8.43
CA LEU A 212 12.73 -12.13 7.63
C LEU A 212 12.28 -11.44 6.33
N HIS A 213 11.95 -10.15 6.40
CA HIS A 213 11.53 -9.39 5.23
C HIS A 213 12.66 -9.21 4.20
N VAL A 214 13.87 -8.86 4.67
CA VAL A 214 15.05 -8.70 3.81
C VAL A 214 15.46 -10.04 3.21
N SER A 215 15.44 -11.12 3.99
CA SER A 215 15.71 -12.47 3.51
C SER A 215 14.72 -12.89 2.41
N ALA A 216 13.45 -12.53 2.52
CA ALA A 216 12.46 -12.80 1.47
C ALA A 216 12.77 -12.04 0.18
N HIS A 217 13.14 -10.76 0.27
CA HIS A 217 13.55 -9.96 -0.88
C HIS A 217 14.85 -10.48 -1.51
N LEU A 218 15.84 -10.83 -0.69
CA LEU A 218 17.11 -11.36 -1.15
C LEU A 218 16.94 -12.71 -1.84
N ALA A 219 16.21 -13.65 -1.21
CA ALA A 219 15.92 -14.95 -1.81
C ALA A 219 15.20 -14.79 -3.15
N ALA A 220 14.19 -13.91 -3.23
CA ALA A 220 13.50 -13.64 -4.49
C ALA A 220 14.44 -13.06 -5.56
N ALA A 221 15.30 -12.08 -5.21
CA ALA A 221 16.27 -11.51 -6.15
C ALA A 221 17.25 -12.56 -6.69
N LEU A 222 17.78 -13.43 -5.82
CA LEU A 222 18.69 -14.51 -6.21
C LEU A 222 18.00 -15.56 -7.09
N ILE A 223 16.79 -15.99 -6.73
CA ILE A 223 16.00 -16.94 -7.52
C ILE A 223 15.72 -16.38 -8.91
N LEU A 224 15.32 -15.11 -9.01
CA LEU A 224 15.04 -14.49 -10.30
C LEU A 224 16.31 -14.31 -11.15
N MET A 225 17.43 -13.98 -10.51
CA MET A 225 18.72 -13.86 -11.18
C MET A 225 19.11 -15.20 -11.79
N LEU A 226 18.97 -16.28 -11.02
CA LEU A 226 19.21 -17.64 -11.49
C LEU A 226 18.31 -18.03 -12.65
N VAL A 227 17.01 -17.72 -12.57
CA VAL A 227 16.07 -18.01 -13.66
C VAL A 227 16.46 -17.26 -14.93
N LEU A 228 16.89 -15.99 -14.83
CA LEU A 228 17.37 -15.22 -15.96
C LEU A 228 18.63 -15.85 -16.58
N GLU A 229 19.67 -16.11 -15.77
CA GLU A 229 20.94 -16.68 -16.23
C GLU A 229 20.75 -18.08 -16.85
N ILE A 230 19.94 -18.94 -16.22
CA ILE A 230 19.59 -20.26 -16.78
C ILE A 230 18.83 -20.11 -18.09
N GLY A 231 17.88 -19.16 -18.18
CA GLY A 231 17.15 -18.88 -19.41
C GLY A 231 18.08 -18.48 -20.56
N VAL A 232 19.02 -17.57 -20.30
CA VAL A 232 20.03 -17.13 -21.26
C VAL A 232 20.92 -18.30 -21.69
N GLU A 233 21.40 -19.10 -20.74
CA GLU A 233 22.23 -20.28 -21.01
C GLU A 233 21.50 -21.32 -21.88
N ILE A 234 20.22 -21.59 -21.60
CA ILE A 234 19.38 -22.47 -22.43
C ILE A 234 19.27 -21.93 -23.86
N CYS A 235 19.01 -20.64 -24.02
CA CYS A 235 18.95 -20.00 -25.34
C CYS A 235 20.29 -20.12 -26.09
N ILE A 236 21.43 -19.95 -25.41
CA ILE A 236 22.76 -20.12 -26.01
C ILE A 236 22.96 -21.58 -26.45
N ARG A 237 22.66 -22.56 -25.58
CA ARG A 237 22.82 -24.00 -25.90
C ARG A 237 21.97 -24.45 -27.07
N HIS A 238 20.76 -23.92 -27.20
CA HIS A 238 19.86 -24.20 -28.33
C HIS A 238 20.14 -23.34 -29.57
N LYS A 239 21.24 -22.58 -29.60
CA LYS A 239 21.62 -21.69 -30.72
C LYS A 239 20.54 -20.66 -31.07
N LEU A 240 19.81 -20.18 -30.06
CA LEU A 240 18.84 -19.10 -30.18
C LEU A 240 19.49 -17.73 -29.92
N LEU A 241 20.57 -17.68 -29.13
CA LEU A 241 21.36 -16.49 -28.83
C LEU A 241 22.86 -16.78 -28.96
N ALA A 242 23.66 -15.74 -29.15
CA ALA A 242 25.11 -15.73 -29.28
C ALA A 242 25.64 -16.64 -30.41
N THR A 243 25.00 -16.59 -31.58
CA THR A 243 25.32 -17.47 -32.73
C THR A 243 26.35 -16.88 -33.69
N SER A 244 26.26 -15.58 -33.96
CA SER A 244 27.09 -14.84 -34.94
C SER A 244 27.81 -13.62 -34.37
N GLY A 245 27.70 -13.38 -33.05
CA GLY A 245 28.34 -12.24 -32.36
C GLY A 245 27.39 -11.05 -32.17
N TYR A 246 27.92 -9.85 -31.97
CA TYR A 246 27.13 -8.68 -31.54
C TYR A 246 26.14 -8.12 -32.58
N HIS A 247 26.12 -8.67 -33.79
CA HIS A 247 25.43 -8.07 -34.95
C HIS A 247 24.50 -9.06 -35.67
N THR A 248 24.04 -10.11 -34.97
CA THR A 248 23.15 -11.14 -35.52
C THR A 248 21.90 -10.55 -36.20
N LEU A 249 21.23 -9.58 -35.58
CA LEU A 249 20.10 -8.88 -36.22
C LEU A 249 20.49 -8.13 -37.51
N TYR A 250 21.69 -7.52 -37.55
CA TYR A 250 22.18 -6.82 -38.74
C TYR A 250 22.53 -7.79 -39.87
N GLU A 251 23.12 -8.94 -39.55
CA GLU A 251 23.40 -10.00 -40.54
C GLU A 251 22.11 -10.59 -41.12
N TRP A 252 21.11 -10.83 -40.27
CA TRP A 252 19.78 -11.24 -40.72
C TRP A 252 19.14 -10.17 -41.61
N TYR A 253 19.20 -8.90 -41.21
CA TYR A 253 18.70 -7.79 -42.03
C TYR A 253 19.38 -7.75 -43.41
N ARG A 254 20.70 -7.88 -43.47
CA ARG A 254 21.44 -7.88 -44.73
C ARG A 254 21.08 -9.07 -45.61
N SER A 255 20.89 -10.25 -45.03
CA SER A 255 20.39 -11.44 -45.74
C SER A 255 19.03 -11.17 -46.39
N VAL A 256 18.04 -10.75 -45.59
CA VAL A 256 16.67 -10.47 -46.08
C VAL A 256 16.65 -9.31 -47.07
N GLU A 257 17.42 -8.26 -46.82
CA GLU A 257 17.56 -7.09 -47.71
C GLU A 257 18.10 -7.52 -49.08
N SER A 258 19.10 -8.40 -49.12
CA SER A 258 19.68 -8.90 -50.38
C SER A 258 18.76 -9.84 -51.15
N GLU A 259 17.98 -10.67 -50.45
CA GLU A 259 17.04 -11.61 -51.06
C GLU A 259 15.79 -10.91 -51.61
N HIS A 260 15.20 -10.00 -50.83
CA HIS A 260 13.90 -9.40 -51.16
C HIS A 260 14.00 -8.02 -51.83
N PHE A 261 15.13 -7.32 -51.67
CA PHE A 261 15.33 -5.97 -52.20
C PHE A 261 16.70 -5.85 -52.90
N PRO A 262 16.89 -6.49 -54.06
CA PRO A 262 18.15 -6.38 -54.81
C PRO A 262 18.43 -4.92 -55.24
N ASP A 263 19.70 -4.54 -55.34
CA ASP A 263 20.14 -3.19 -55.71
C ASP A 263 20.70 -3.17 -57.15
N PRO A 264 19.84 -3.23 -58.19
CA PRO A 264 20.29 -3.29 -59.58
C PRO A 264 21.02 -2.03 -60.03
N THR A 265 20.82 -0.91 -59.32
CA THR A 265 21.48 0.37 -59.63
C THR A 265 22.78 0.58 -58.84
N GLY A 266 23.11 -0.27 -57.88
CA GLY A 266 24.26 -0.05 -56.97
C GLY A 266 24.14 1.23 -56.14
N LEU A 267 22.92 1.67 -55.82
CA LEU A 267 22.67 2.88 -55.03
C LEU A 267 23.22 2.72 -53.59
N ARG A 268 23.05 1.55 -52.97
CA ARG A 268 23.51 1.29 -51.60
C ARG A 268 25.04 1.32 -51.52
N ALA A 269 25.72 0.71 -52.49
CA ALA A 269 27.18 0.75 -52.57
C ALA A 269 27.70 2.19 -52.75
N ARG A 270 27.00 3.01 -53.56
CA ARG A 270 27.30 4.43 -53.73
C ARG A 270 27.08 5.23 -52.45
N ILE A 271 25.99 4.99 -51.72
CA ILE A 271 25.72 5.63 -50.43
C ILE A 271 26.77 5.23 -49.38
N GLU A 272 27.13 3.96 -49.31
CA GLU A 272 28.22 3.48 -48.43
C GLU A 272 29.53 4.19 -48.74
N GLN A 273 29.89 4.32 -50.02
CA GLN A 273 31.08 5.06 -50.44
C GLN A 273 31.00 6.56 -50.12
N TRP A 274 29.87 7.23 -50.42
CA TRP A 274 29.65 8.65 -50.14
C TRP A 274 29.67 8.99 -48.66
N THR A 275 29.24 8.04 -47.82
CA THR A 275 29.24 8.19 -46.36
C THR A 275 30.50 7.65 -45.70
N PHE A 276 31.52 7.25 -46.47
CA PHE A 276 32.74 6.61 -45.95
C PHE A 276 32.46 5.42 -45.01
N GLY A 277 31.42 4.63 -45.31
CA GLY A 277 30.99 3.49 -44.50
C GLY A 277 30.14 3.84 -43.29
N LEU A 278 29.82 5.12 -43.06
CA LEU A 278 29.02 5.55 -41.91
C LEU A 278 27.58 5.04 -42.00
N TYR A 279 26.97 5.02 -43.20
CA TYR A 279 25.60 4.54 -43.40
C TYR A 279 25.39 3.10 -42.87
N PRO A 280 26.12 2.07 -43.37
CA PRO A 280 25.94 0.72 -42.86
C PRO A 280 26.40 0.56 -41.41
N ALA A 281 27.42 1.32 -40.97
CA ALA A 281 27.87 1.30 -39.58
C ALA A 281 26.78 1.80 -38.62
N CYS A 282 26.10 2.92 -38.94
CA CYS A 282 25.00 3.45 -38.14
C CYS A 282 23.86 2.45 -38.00
N ILE A 283 23.43 1.81 -39.11
CA ILE A 283 22.37 0.79 -39.07
C ILE A 283 22.82 -0.41 -38.23
N LYS A 284 24.06 -0.89 -38.43
CA LYS A 284 24.64 -2.01 -37.69
C LYS A 284 24.65 -1.78 -36.19
N TYR A 285 25.15 -0.63 -35.73
CA TYR A 285 25.20 -0.32 -34.30
C TYR A 285 23.82 0.00 -33.71
N LEU A 286 22.93 0.63 -34.48
CA LEU A 286 21.55 0.85 -34.06
C LEU A 286 20.83 -0.48 -33.83
N MET A 287 20.96 -1.43 -34.77
CA MET A 287 20.35 -2.76 -34.64
C MET A 287 20.91 -3.53 -33.43
N SER A 288 22.21 -3.46 -33.17
CA SER A 288 22.79 -4.04 -31.93
C SER A 288 22.22 -3.44 -30.65
N ALA A 289 21.88 -2.15 -30.65
CA ALA A 289 21.22 -1.51 -29.51
C ALA A 289 19.78 -2.04 -29.27
N PHE A 290 19.11 -2.53 -30.32
CA PHE A 290 17.79 -3.16 -30.21
C PHE A 290 17.86 -4.68 -29.96
N ASP A 291 18.99 -5.33 -30.25
CA ASP A 291 19.23 -6.75 -30.02
C ASP A 291 19.87 -7.02 -28.65
N VAL A 292 19.24 -6.49 -27.60
CA VAL A 292 19.73 -6.53 -26.21
C VAL A 292 19.97 -7.96 -25.70
N PRO A 293 19.12 -8.97 -25.98
CA PRO A 293 19.39 -10.36 -25.61
C PRO A 293 20.67 -10.92 -26.22
N GLU A 294 20.92 -10.64 -27.50
CA GLU A 294 22.13 -11.09 -28.19
C GLU A 294 23.38 -10.42 -27.59
N VAL A 295 23.34 -9.10 -27.38
CA VAL A 295 24.42 -8.36 -26.72
C VAL A 295 24.70 -8.93 -25.33
N MET A 296 23.66 -9.21 -24.55
CA MET A 296 23.79 -9.81 -23.22
C MET A 296 24.43 -11.20 -23.28
N ALA A 297 23.98 -12.07 -24.18
CA ALA A 297 24.47 -13.43 -24.33
C ALA A 297 25.92 -13.51 -24.86
N VAL A 298 26.26 -12.72 -25.87
CA VAL A 298 27.61 -12.65 -26.45
C VAL A 298 28.59 -12.08 -25.43
N THR A 299 28.20 -11.00 -24.72
CA THR A 299 29.07 -10.41 -23.69
C THR A 299 29.26 -11.38 -22.52
N ARG A 300 28.20 -12.06 -22.08
CA ARG A 300 28.28 -13.11 -21.06
C ARG A 300 29.28 -14.19 -21.45
N ASN A 301 29.18 -14.77 -22.65
CA ASN A 301 30.12 -15.79 -23.13
C ASN A 301 31.57 -15.28 -23.15
N ASN A 302 31.79 -14.01 -23.50
CA ASN A 302 33.11 -13.40 -23.48
C ASN A 302 33.64 -13.27 -22.04
N ILE A 303 32.79 -12.83 -21.10
CA ILE A 303 33.13 -12.73 -19.68
C ILE A 303 33.49 -14.10 -19.11
N CYS A 304 32.68 -15.13 -19.34
CA CYS A 304 32.94 -16.46 -18.78
C CYS A 304 34.25 -17.06 -19.33
N LYS A 305 34.60 -16.78 -20.60
CA LYS A 305 35.83 -17.30 -21.22
C LYS A 305 37.09 -16.52 -20.83
N ASN A 306 37.01 -15.19 -20.80
CA ASN A 306 38.18 -14.32 -20.73
C ASN A 306 38.27 -13.52 -19.41
N GLY A 307 37.28 -13.66 -18.52
CA GLY A 307 37.15 -12.89 -17.29
C GLY A 307 36.54 -11.50 -17.50
N MET A 308 36.03 -10.92 -16.41
CA MET A 308 35.46 -9.56 -16.40
C MET A 308 36.51 -8.48 -16.74
N GLU A 309 37.79 -8.74 -16.47
CA GLU A 309 38.89 -7.81 -16.73
C GLU A 309 39.16 -7.60 -18.23
N ALA A 310 38.73 -8.54 -19.08
CA ALA A 310 38.86 -8.42 -20.53
C ALA A 310 37.90 -7.40 -21.15
N LEU A 311 36.88 -6.95 -20.41
CA LEU A 311 35.93 -5.95 -20.89
C LEU A 311 36.43 -4.53 -20.67
N SER A 312 36.23 -3.69 -21.69
CA SER A 312 36.36 -2.24 -21.51
C SER A 312 35.30 -1.72 -20.53
N ARG A 313 35.58 -0.59 -19.88
CA ARG A 313 34.61 0.06 -18.98
C ARG A 313 33.26 0.34 -19.68
N GLY A 314 33.31 0.77 -20.94
CA GLY A 314 32.10 0.97 -21.75
C GLY A 314 31.36 -0.33 -22.04
N GLY A 315 32.09 -1.41 -22.34
CA GLY A 315 31.51 -2.74 -22.55
C GLY A 315 30.81 -3.28 -21.30
N ALA A 316 31.42 -3.10 -20.12
CA ALA A 316 30.81 -3.47 -18.85
C ALA A 316 29.52 -2.67 -18.57
N VAL A 317 29.50 -1.37 -18.86
CA VAL A 317 28.30 -0.53 -18.73
C VAL A 317 27.19 -1.01 -19.66
N ILE A 318 27.51 -1.33 -20.92
CA ILE A 318 26.55 -1.85 -21.89
C ILE A 318 25.98 -3.19 -21.42
N TYR A 319 26.84 -4.09 -20.92
CA TYR A 319 26.43 -5.39 -20.39
C TYR A 319 25.45 -5.24 -19.21
N TYR A 320 25.84 -4.51 -18.16
CA TYR A 320 24.97 -4.34 -16.99
C TYR A 320 23.69 -3.57 -17.30
N SER A 321 23.72 -2.62 -18.24
CA SER A 321 22.51 -1.96 -18.72
C SER A 321 21.57 -2.93 -19.43
N SER A 322 22.13 -3.83 -20.25
CA SER A 322 21.37 -4.86 -20.97
C SER A 322 20.70 -5.85 -19.99
N VAL A 323 21.47 -6.35 -19.01
CA VAL A 323 20.96 -7.22 -17.96
C VAL A 323 19.90 -6.50 -17.12
N PHE A 324 20.16 -5.25 -16.73
CA PHE A 324 19.23 -4.45 -15.94
C PHE A 324 17.86 -4.34 -16.61
N LEU A 325 17.79 -4.04 -17.91
CA LEU A 325 16.53 -3.87 -18.62
C LEU A 325 15.65 -5.13 -18.52
N TYR A 326 16.21 -6.31 -18.75
CA TYR A 326 15.46 -7.58 -18.67
C TYR A 326 15.16 -7.98 -17.22
N PHE A 327 16.16 -7.89 -16.35
CA PHE A 327 16.02 -8.27 -14.96
C PHE A 327 15.02 -7.38 -14.22
N TRP A 328 15.00 -6.08 -14.52
CA TRP A 328 14.05 -5.13 -13.96
C TRP A 328 12.61 -5.49 -14.34
N VAL A 329 12.32 -5.68 -15.64
CA VAL A 329 10.98 -6.08 -16.11
C VAL A 329 10.53 -7.37 -15.43
N PHE A 330 11.44 -8.35 -15.35
CA PHE A 330 11.15 -9.66 -14.77
C PHE A 330 10.95 -9.63 -13.25
N SER A 331 11.70 -8.80 -12.53
CA SER A 331 11.70 -8.78 -11.06
C SER A 331 10.59 -7.92 -10.45
N THR A 332 10.18 -6.84 -11.11
CA THR A 332 9.20 -5.88 -10.56
C THR A 332 7.90 -6.51 -10.03
N PRO A 333 7.27 -7.52 -10.67
CA PRO A 333 6.05 -8.14 -10.13
C PRO A 333 6.30 -8.81 -8.78
N VAL A 334 7.46 -9.45 -8.63
CA VAL A 334 7.82 -10.23 -7.44
C VAL A 334 8.19 -9.31 -6.28
N VAL A 335 8.86 -8.18 -6.55
CA VAL A 335 9.18 -7.19 -5.51
C VAL A 335 7.91 -6.67 -4.85
N SER A 336 6.94 -6.24 -5.66
CA SER A 336 5.63 -5.78 -5.19
C SER A 336 4.86 -6.88 -4.46
N LEU A 337 4.95 -8.13 -4.91
CA LEU A 337 4.30 -9.26 -4.24
C LEU A 337 4.89 -9.53 -2.86
N VAL A 338 6.21 -9.52 -2.71
CA VAL A 338 6.88 -9.73 -1.42
C VAL A 338 6.51 -8.61 -0.44
N PHE A 339 6.53 -7.35 -0.88
CA PHE A 339 6.17 -6.22 -0.02
C PHE A 339 4.68 -6.20 0.35
N GLY A 340 3.79 -6.46 -0.61
CA GLY A 340 2.35 -6.59 -0.35
C GLY A 340 2.02 -7.74 0.61
N SER A 341 2.71 -8.87 0.47
CA SER A 341 2.57 -10.00 1.40
C SER A 341 3.09 -9.67 2.80
N TYR A 342 4.19 -8.91 2.89
CA TYR A 342 4.70 -8.40 4.15
C TYR A 342 3.67 -7.51 4.88
N LEU A 343 3.07 -6.55 4.20
CA LEU A 343 2.03 -5.69 4.78
C LEU A 343 0.83 -6.51 5.24
N TYR A 344 0.37 -7.46 4.41
CA TYR A 344 -0.73 -8.36 4.76
C TYR A 344 -0.45 -9.20 6.01
N ILE A 345 0.74 -9.79 6.11
CA ILE A 345 1.13 -10.61 7.26
C ILE A 345 1.25 -9.74 8.52
N CYS A 346 1.88 -8.57 8.40
CA CYS A 346 2.07 -7.66 9.52
C CYS A 346 0.76 -7.13 10.08
N ILE A 347 -0.20 -6.76 9.23
CA ILE A 347 -1.45 -6.18 9.69
C ILE A 347 -2.37 -7.20 10.36
N ASN A 348 -2.51 -8.38 9.75
CA ASN A 348 -3.46 -9.40 10.22
C ASN A 348 -2.94 -10.20 11.42
N TRP A 349 -1.64 -10.52 11.48
CA TRP A 349 -1.09 -11.37 12.54
C TRP A 349 -0.26 -10.63 13.57
N LEU A 350 0.42 -9.55 13.19
CA LEU A 350 1.26 -8.78 14.10
C LEU A 350 0.61 -7.48 14.57
N HIS A 351 -0.52 -7.09 13.97
CA HIS A 351 -1.22 -5.83 14.23
C HIS A 351 -0.28 -4.62 14.14
N LEU A 352 0.53 -4.59 13.07
CA LEU A 352 1.47 -3.52 12.72
C LEU A 352 1.06 -2.90 11.38
N HIS A 353 1.59 -1.71 11.07
CA HIS A 353 1.42 -1.04 9.78
C HIS A 353 -0.02 -0.72 9.40
N PHE A 354 -0.84 -0.29 10.37
CA PHE A 354 -2.26 -0.02 10.11
C PHE A 354 -2.48 1.09 9.08
N ASP A 355 -1.59 2.07 9.06
CA ASP A 355 -1.65 3.18 8.13
C ASP A 355 -1.12 2.75 6.76
N GLU A 356 0.09 2.18 6.70
CA GLU A 356 0.78 1.79 5.46
C GLU A 356 0.02 0.66 4.71
N ALA A 357 -0.51 -0.32 5.44
CA ALA A 357 -1.23 -1.45 4.85
C ALA A 357 -2.58 -1.06 4.23
N PHE A 358 -3.19 0.05 4.63
CA PHE A 358 -4.48 0.49 4.10
C PHE A 358 -4.38 1.73 3.21
N SER A 359 -3.45 2.64 3.50
CA SER A 359 -3.12 3.77 2.62
C SER A 359 -2.64 3.31 1.25
N SER A 360 -1.81 2.25 1.20
CA SER A 360 -1.34 1.64 -0.05
C SER A 360 -2.48 1.05 -0.90
N LEU A 361 -3.63 0.72 -0.32
CA LEU A 361 -4.81 0.23 -1.04
C LEU A 361 -5.70 1.36 -1.60
N ARG A 362 -5.58 2.57 -1.04
CA ARG A 362 -6.32 3.78 -1.45
C ARG A 362 -7.84 3.52 -1.54
N ILE A 363 -8.40 2.95 -0.48
CA ILE A 363 -9.80 2.54 -0.44
C ILE A 363 -10.67 3.76 -0.09
N ALA A 364 -11.29 4.37 -1.10
CA ALA A 364 -12.22 5.50 -0.92
C ALA A 364 -13.65 5.10 -0.45
N ASN A 365 -13.88 3.80 -0.25
CA ASN A 365 -15.16 3.22 0.17
C ASN A 365 -15.37 3.37 1.70
N TYR A 366 -16.51 2.87 2.21
CA TYR A 366 -16.84 2.86 3.64
C TYR A 366 -16.93 4.27 4.26
N LYS A 367 -17.84 5.09 3.73
CA LYS A 367 -18.12 6.44 4.24
C LYS A 367 -19.24 6.41 5.25
N ALA A 368 -19.15 7.24 6.29
CA ALA A 368 -20.16 7.31 7.33
C ALA A 368 -20.28 8.72 7.92
N ILE A 369 -21.46 9.03 8.45
CA ILE A 369 -21.81 10.26 9.16
C ILE A 369 -22.55 9.87 10.44
N THR A 370 -22.17 10.45 11.57
CA THR A 370 -22.90 10.31 12.83
C THR A 370 -23.84 11.51 13.01
N ARG A 371 -25.12 11.23 13.23
CA ARG A 371 -26.17 12.21 13.51
C ARG A 371 -26.55 12.15 14.98
N PHE A 372 -26.66 13.33 15.57
CA PHE A 372 -27.14 13.55 16.93
C PHE A 372 -28.55 14.13 16.89
N HIS A 373 -29.45 13.60 17.71
CA HIS A 373 -30.80 14.10 17.89
C HIS A 373 -31.09 14.16 19.39
N ILE A 374 -31.27 15.37 19.93
CA ILE A 374 -31.73 15.55 21.30
C ILE A 374 -33.25 15.52 21.26
N ASN A 375 -33.85 14.50 21.86
CA ASN A 375 -35.30 14.36 21.86
C ASN A 375 -35.95 15.29 22.89
N HIS A 376 -37.29 15.35 22.89
CA HIS A 376 -38.04 16.21 23.81
C HIS A 376 -37.82 15.87 25.29
N GLY A 377 -37.40 14.64 25.61
CA GLY A 377 -37.05 14.21 26.97
C GLY A 377 -35.64 14.59 27.41
N GLY A 378 -34.82 15.18 26.53
CA GLY A 378 -33.44 15.54 26.81
C GLY A 378 -32.44 14.40 26.60
N ASP A 379 -32.90 13.22 26.18
CA ASP A 379 -32.02 12.11 25.80
C ASP A 379 -31.40 12.38 24.43
N LEU A 380 -30.15 11.94 24.26
CA LEU A 380 -29.42 12.07 23.01
C LEU A 380 -29.46 10.74 22.24
N GLU A 381 -30.21 10.74 21.15
CA GLU A 381 -30.24 9.66 20.18
C GLU A 381 -29.10 9.84 19.18
N VAL A 382 -28.30 8.78 19.00
CA VAL A 382 -27.13 8.76 18.13
C VAL A 382 -27.33 7.73 17.04
N TYR A 383 -27.20 8.15 15.79
CA TYR A 383 -27.33 7.28 14.60
C TYR A 383 -26.08 7.42 13.74
N THR A 384 -25.49 6.30 13.32
CA THR A 384 -24.41 6.33 12.33
C THR A 384 -24.91 5.78 11.01
N LEU A 385 -24.96 6.64 10.00
CA LEU A 385 -25.36 6.33 8.63
C LEU A 385 -24.11 6.05 7.80
N ALA A 386 -24.08 4.95 7.06
CA ALA A 386 -22.91 4.59 6.26
C ALA A 386 -23.25 4.08 4.85
N VAL A 387 -22.25 4.17 3.97
CA VAL A 387 -22.28 3.76 2.56
C VAL A 387 -21.02 2.95 2.25
N ASP A 388 -21.22 1.68 1.89
CA ASP A 388 -20.12 0.73 1.66
C ASP A 388 -19.33 1.06 0.39
N LYS A 389 -19.99 1.50 -0.68
CA LYS A 389 -19.36 1.83 -1.97
C LYS A 389 -19.71 3.25 -2.36
N VAL A 390 -18.70 4.10 -2.52
CA VAL A 390 -18.91 5.48 -2.98
C VAL A 390 -19.03 5.53 -4.50
N PRO A 391 -19.95 6.33 -5.06
CA PRO A 391 -20.00 6.59 -6.49
C PRO A 391 -18.76 7.40 -6.92
N ARG A 392 -18.24 7.06 -8.10
CA ARG A 392 -17.08 7.76 -8.72
C ARG A 392 -17.50 8.73 -9.80
N GLU A 393 -18.68 8.51 -10.38
CA GLU A 393 -19.23 9.30 -11.46
C GLU A 393 -20.53 9.92 -10.99
N TRP A 394 -20.60 11.24 -11.12
CA TRP A 394 -21.70 12.07 -10.66
C TRP A 394 -22.32 12.81 -11.84
N LYS A 395 -23.63 13.02 -11.79
CA LYS A 395 -24.36 13.86 -12.73
C LYS A 395 -25.24 14.85 -11.98
N LEU A 396 -25.57 15.94 -12.64
CA LEU A 396 -26.56 16.90 -12.14
C LEU A 396 -27.89 16.16 -11.93
N ASP A 397 -28.56 16.40 -10.81
CA ASP A 397 -29.91 15.89 -10.58
C ASP A 397 -30.93 16.77 -11.31
N PRO A 398 -31.68 16.25 -12.31
CA PRO A 398 -32.70 17.02 -13.01
C PRO A 398 -33.80 17.54 -12.07
N GLN A 399 -34.08 16.82 -10.97
CA GLN A 399 -35.09 17.23 -10.00
C GLN A 399 -34.64 18.44 -9.17
N TRP A 400 -33.35 18.50 -8.85
CA TRP A 400 -32.75 19.67 -8.22
C TRP A 400 -32.71 20.87 -9.16
N ASP A 401 -32.42 20.66 -10.45
CA ASP A 401 -32.32 21.79 -11.39
C ASP A 401 -33.69 22.32 -11.81
N GLY A 402 -34.69 21.44 -11.91
CA GLY A 402 -36.07 21.79 -12.25
C GLY A 402 -36.89 22.39 -11.10
N GLU A 403 -36.41 22.33 -9.86
CA GLU A 403 -37.11 22.95 -8.72
C GLU A 403 -36.91 24.48 -8.75
N PRO A 404 -38.00 25.27 -8.69
CA PRO A 404 -37.92 26.74 -8.72
C PRO A 404 -37.02 27.29 -7.62
N ARG A 405 -36.04 28.11 -8.01
CA ARG A 405 -35.08 28.71 -7.06
C ARG A 405 -35.75 29.89 -6.37
N GLN A 406 -36.07 29.74 -5.09
CA GLN A 406 -36.44 30.87 -4.25
C GLN A 406 -35.17 31.61 -3.79
N PRO A 407 -35.15 32.96 -3.81
CA PRO A 407 -34.05 33.73 -3.25
C PRO A 407 -33.79 33.29 -1.80
N GLN A 408 -32.53 33.03 -1.45
CA GLN A 408 -32.07 32.73 -0.08
C GLN A 408 -32.53 31.38 0.51
N GLN A 409 -33.19 30.49 -0.24
CA GLN A 409 -33.53 29.15 0.27
C GLN A 409 -32.27 28.27 0.38
N LEU A 410 -32.01 27.76 1.59
CA LEU A 410 -30.90 26.84 1.85
C LEU A 410 -31.18 25.47 1.23
N SER A 411 -30.15 24.83 0.67
CA SER A 411 -30.31 23.55 -0.05
C SER A 411 -30.99 22.46 0.78
N HIS A 412 -30.74 22.38 2.09
CA HIS A 412 -31.32 21.35 2.95
C HIS A 412 -32.83 21.53 3.22
N LEU A 413 -33.41 22.69 2.89
CA LEU A 413 -34.85 22.96 3.01
C LEU A 413 -35.62 22.69 1.71
N ARG A 414 -34.91 22.29 0.65
CA ARG A 414 -35.49 22.01 -0.65
C ARG A 414 -36.07 20.60 -0.70
N LYS A 415 -37.02 20.37 -1.60
CA LYS A 415 -37.59 19.03 -1.82
C LYS A 415 -36.53 18.06 -2.34
N PHE A 416 -35.62 18.56 -3.18
CA PHE A 416 -34.46 17.84 -3.67
C PHE A 416 -33.22 18.58 -3.19
N PRO A 417 -32.62 18.20 -2.05
CA PRO A 417 -31.55 18.99 -1.44
C PRO A 417 -30.19 18.82 -2.11
N SER A 418 -29.96 17.71 -2.82
CA SER A 418 -28.68 17.41 -3.46
C SER A 418 -28.64 17.87 -4.91
N LYS A 419 -27.65 18.70 -5.26
CA LYS A 419 -27.37 19.09 -6.65
C LYS A 419 -26.89 17.92 -7.50
N TRP A 420 -26.22 16.95 -6.86
CA TRP A 420 -25.55 15.84 -7.52
C TRP A 420 -26.19 14.53 -7.14
N ARG A 421 -26.29 13.64 -8.11
CA ARG A 421 -26.68 12.24 -7.91
C ARG A 421 -25.69 11.32 -8.59
N ALA A 422 -25.62 10.07 -8.13
CA ALA A 422 -24.74 9.09 -8.77
C ALA A 422 -25.22 8.85 -10.22
N LEU A 423 -24.27 8.61 -11.13
CA LEU A 423 -24.61 8.26 -12.52
C LEU A 423 -25.44 6.97 -12.55
N SER A 424 -25.03 5.97 -11.76
CA SER A 424 -25.74 4.72 -11.53
C SER A 424 -26.63 4.80 -10.29
N SER A 425 -27.94 4.59 -10.47
CA SER A 425 -28.91 4.61 -9.36
C SER A 425 -28.61 3.56 -8.28
N LYS A 426 -28.01 2.42 -8.64
CA LYS A 426 -27.62 1.35 -7.70
C LYS A 426 -26.45 1.74 -6.79
N GLN A 427 -25.73 2.81 -7.12
CA GLN A 427 -24.61 3.35 -6.35
C GLN A 427 -24.94 4.70 -5.72
N ASP A 428 -26.19 5.15 -5.84
CA ASP A 428 -26.62 6.41 -5.26
C ASP A 428 -26.67 6.29 -3.73
N PRO A 429 -25.96 7.14 -2.97
CA PRO A 429 -25.97 7.10 -1.51
C PRO A 429 -27.37 7.12 -0.91
N LEU A 430 -28.33 7.79 -1.54
CA LEU A 430 -29.72 7.82 -1.06
C LEU A 430 -30.41 6.44 -1.10
N ASN A 431 -29.95 5.54 -1.96
CA ASN A 431 -30.49 4.18 -2.09
C ASN A 431 -29.65 3.14 -1.34
N THR A 432 -28.39 3.44 -1.03
CA THR A 432 -27.43 2.47 -0.45
C THR A 432 -27.10 2.76 1.01
N VAL A 433 -27.48 3.92 1.54
CA VAL A 433 -27.21 4.29 2.92
C VAL A 433 -27.94 3.36 3.88
N ARG A 434 -27.25 2.95 4.95
CA ARG A 434 -27.83 2.14 6.03
C ARG A 434 -27.35 2.63 7.39
N ILE A 435 -28.12 2.34 8.43
CA ILE A 435 -27.69 2.56 9.80
C ILE A 435 -26.74 1.41 10.18
N VAL A 436 -25.53 1.74 10.64
CA VAL A 436 -24.52 0.77 11.09
C VAL A 436 -24.39 0.69 12.60
N ASP A 437 -24.92 1.70 13.30
CA ASP A 437 -25.01 1.71 14.76
C ASP A 437 -26.07 2.72 15.19
N GLN A 438 -26.76 2.41 16.28
CA GLN A 438 -27.77 3.24 16.90
C GLN A 438 -27.74 3.02 18.41
N PHE A 439 -27.71 4.12 19.18
CA PHE A 439 -27.78 4.06 20.63
C PHE A 439 -28.31 5.36 21.22
N VAL A 440 -28.71 5.31 22.50
CA VAL A 440 -29.27 6.45 23.23
C VAL A 440 -28.40 6.72 24.45
N ILE A 441 -28.04 7.98 24.65
CA ILE A 441 -27.42 8.47 25.87
C ILE A 441 -28.50 9.17 26.68
N ARG A 442 -28.84 8.59 27.84
CA ARG A 442 -29.89 9.12 28.71
C ARG A 442 -29.42 10.32 29.52
N GLN A 443 -30.33 11.23 29.80
CA GLN A 443 -30.12 12.28 30.80
C GLN A 443 -29.95 11.65 32.20
N THR A 444 -29.07 12.20 33.04
CA THR A 444 -28.79 11.65 34.37
C THR A 444 -30.04 11.76 35.26
N GLY A 445 -30.56 10.63 35.75
CA GLY A 445 -31.76 10.57 36.60
C GLY A 445 -32.67 9.36 36.34
N GLN A 446 -32.49 8.65 35.22
CA GLN A 446 -33.16 7.37 34.96
C GLN A 446 -32.16 6.20 34.98
N PRO A 447 -32.46 5.08 35.68
CA PRO A 447 -31.58 3.92 35.66
C PRO A 447 -31.46 3.33 34.26
N ASN A 448 -30.25 2.91 33.89
CA ASN A 448 -29.98 2.15 32.67
C ASN A 448 -30.63 0.76 32.77
N LEU A 449 -31.90 0.66 32.38
CA LEU A 449 -32.49 -0.62 31.99
C LEU A 449 -31.79 -1.06 30.71
N GLY A 450 -31.20 -2.26 30.76
CA GLY A 450 -30.29 -2.81 29.75
C GLY A 450 -30.78 -2.68 28.31
N ALA A 451 -29.80 -2.65 27.40
CA ALA A 451 -30.02 -2.68 25.97
C ALA A 451 -31.05 -3.75 25.59
N ILE A 452 -32.13 -3.34 24.93
CA ILE A 452 -33.04 -4.26 24.26
C ILE A 452 -32.25 -4.89 23.12
N ASP A 453 -32.20 -6.22 23.13
CA ASP A 453 -31.49 -7.07 22.19
C ASP A 453 -32.01 -6.82 20.77
N SER A 454 -31.12 -6.50 19.83
CA SER A 454 -31.45 -6.17 18.44
C SER A 454 -31.70 -7.44 17.60
N SER A 455 -32.40 -8.42 18.16
CA SER A 455 -32.77 -9.68 17.48
C SER A 455 -34.16 -9.63 16.83
N GLU A 456 -34.86 -8.51 16.89
CA GLU A 456 -36.08 -8.25 16.11
C GLU A 456 -36.01 -6.85 15.47
N ILE A 457 -35.51 -6.79 14.23
CA ILE A 457 -35.91 -5.89 13.10
C ILE A 457 -35.30 -6.45 11.82
#